data_AF-A0A3R7UQC3-F1
#
_entry.id   AF-A0A3R7UQC3-F1
#
_cell.length_a   1.000
_cell.length_b   1.000
_cell.length_c   1.000
_cell.angle_alpha   90.00
_cell.angle_beta   90.00
_cell.angle_gamma   90.00
#
_symmetry.space_group_name_H-M   'P 1'
#
loop_
_entity.id
_entity.type
_entity.pdbx_description
1 polymer ?
#
loop_
_entity_poly.entity_id
_entity_poly.type
_entity_poly.pdbx_seq_one_letter_code
_entity_poly.pdbx_strand_id
1 'polypeptide(L)' 'MECNIDARGRAARLVGGIAGIAFGLSLTALLMLDMIGGLAVSTAAAGALFGGAFAVFEARAGWCLVRAIGFRTPL' A
#
# COMPACT_ATOMS: atom_id res chain seq x y z
N MET A 1 -8.71 -11.20 -16.61
CA MET A 1 -8.44 -9.82 -16.17
C MET A 1 -7.56 -9.18 -17.22
N GLU A 2 -8.02 -8.13 -17.90
CA GLU A 2 -7.16 -7.37 -18.80
C GLU A 2 -6.09 -6.64 -18.00
N CYS A 3 -4.84 -6.71 -18.46
CA CYS A 3 -3.73 -6.02 -17.84
C CYS A 3 -3.89 -4.51 -18.10
N ASN A 4 -4.26 -3.74 -17.07
CA ASN A 4 -4.53 -2.29 -17.14
C ASN A 4 -3.37 -1.45 -16.58
N ILE A 5 -2.22 -2.08 -16.32
CA ILE A 5 -1.06 -1.42 -15.73
C ILE A 5 0.19 -1.68 -16.58
N ASP A 6 0.90 -0.62 -16.90
CA ASP A 6 2.22 -0.69 -17.52
C ASP A 6 3.24 -1.32 -16.57
N ALA A 7 4.29 -1.94 -17.11
CA ALA A 7 5.36 -2.56 -16.32
C ALA A 7 5.98 -1.57 -15.31
N ARG A 8 6.05 -0.28 -15.67
CA ARG A 8 6.57 0.79 -14.82
C ARG A 8 5.60 1.15 -13.68
N GLY A 9 4.32 1.31 -13.98
CA GLY A 9 3.27 1.52 -12.97
C GLY A 9 3.14 0.34 -12.01
N ARG A 10 3.35 -0.89 -12.50
CA ARG A 10 3.40 -2.11 -11.68
C ARG A 10 4.54 -2.06 -10.66
N ALA A 11 5.74 -1.71 -11.10
CA ALA A 11 6.90 -1.60 -10.21
C ALA A 11 6.70 -0.48 -9.17
N ALA A 12 6.20 0.69 -9.59
CA ALA A 12 5.94 1.80 -8.68
C ALA A 12 4.90 1.44 -7.59
N ARG A 13 3.81 0.76 -7.96
CA ARG A 13 2.79 0.26 -7.02
C ARG A 13 3.35 -0.81 -6.07
N LEU A 14 4.18 -1.72 -6.58
CA LEU A 14 4.83 -2.74 -5.76
C LEU A 14 5.77 -2.11 -4.73
N VAL A 15 6.63 -1.18 -5.15
CA VAL A 15 7.59 -0.50 -4.28
C VAL A 15 6.85 0.37 -3.26
N GLY A 16 5.84 1.14 -3.69
CA GLY A 16 5.01 1.94 -2.78
C GLY A 16 4.25 1.07 -1.77
N GLY A 17 3.72 -0.08 -2.21
CA GLY A 17 3.06 -1.03 -1.33
C GLY A 17 4.00 -1.65 -0.30
N ILE A 18 5.20 -2.08 -0.72
CA ILE A 18 6.24 -2.59 0.19
C ILE A 18 6.68 -1.52 1.19
N ALA A 19 6.90 -0.28 0.72
CA ALA A 19 7.24 0.84 1.59
C ALA A 19 6.13 1.13 2.61
N GLY A 20 4.87 1.08 2.19
CA GLY A 20 3.70 1.23 3.07
C GLY A 20 3.61 0.12 4.12
N ILE A 21 3.85 -1.13 3.74
CA ILE A 21 3.91 -2.26 4.68
C ILE A 21 5.05 -2.06 5.68
N ALA A 22 6.26 -1.70 5.21
CA ALA A 22 7.41 -1.46 6.08
C ALA A 22 7.15 -0.32 7.08
N PHE A 23 6.48 0.74 6.63
CA PHE A 23 6.05 1.84 7.50
C PHE A 23 5.00 1.39 8.52
N GLY A 24 3.98 0.61 8.10
CA GLY A 24 2.99 0.05 9.02
C GLY A 24 3.61 -0.90 10.06
N LEU A 25 4.60 -1.70 9.65
CA LEU A 25 5.32 -2.62 10.53
C LEU A 25 6.17 -1.89 11.56
N SER A 26 6.87 -0.84 11.15
CA SER A 26 7.65 0.00 12.07
C SER A 26 6.75 0.73 13.06
N LEU A 27 5.62 1.29 12.63
CA LEU A 27 4.62 1.86 13.54
C LEU A 27 4.07 0.83 14.52
N THR A 28 3.76 -0.38 14.06
CA THR A 28 3.28 -1.46 14.93
C THR A 28 4.34 -1.86 15.95
N ALA A 29 5.62 -1.95 15.55
CA ALA A 29 6.72 -2.23 16.45
C ALA A 29 6.87 -1.15 17.52
N LEU A 30 6.84 0.13 17.13
CA LEU A 30 6.90 1.25 18.07
C LEU A 30 5.71 1.24 19.06
N LEU A 31 4.53 0.80 18.61
CA LEU A 31 3.35 0.60 19.47
C LEU A 31 3.58 -0.53 20.49
N MET A 32 4.19 -1.64 20.06
CA MET A 32 4.50 -2.78 20.93
C MET A 32 5.59 -2.46 21.96
N LEU A 33 6.51 -1.56 21.64
CA LEU A 33 7.52 -1.03 22.56
C LEU A 33 6.95 0.06 23.49
N ASP A 34 5.66 0.38 23.40
CA ASP A 34 4.97 1.45 24.15
C ASP A 34 5.62 2.84 23.98
N MET A 35 6.41 3.03 22.92
CA MET A 35 7.11 4.29 22.60
C MET A 35 6.14 5.36 22.08
N ILE A 36 5.06 4.94 21.42
CA ILE A 36 4.00 5.79 20.90
C ILE A 36 2.69 5.03 21.02
N GLY A 37 1.65 5.71 21.50
CA GLY A 37 0.35 5.10 21.77
C GLY A 37 -0.81 5.99 21.32
N GLY A 38 -1.97 5.37 21.15
CA GLY A 38 -3.21 6.06 20.80
C GLY A 38 -3.92 5.45 19.59
N LEU A 39 -5.24 5.66 19.54
CA LEU A 39 -6.11 5.13 18.50
C LEU A 39 -5.69 5.58 17.10
N ALA A 40 -5.15 6.79 16.97
CA ALA A 40 -4.67 7.32 15.69
C ALA A 40 -3.46 6.53 15.15
N VAL A 41 -2.53 6.13 16.02
CA VAL A 41 -1.30 5.42 15.58
C VAL A 41 -1.62 3.97 15.23
N SER A 42 -2.47 3.31 16.02
CA SER A 42 -2.90 1.93 15.73
C SER A 42 -3.74 1.84 14.45
N THR A 43 -4.65 2.80 14.23
CA THR A 43 -5.43 2.86 12.98
C THR A 43 -4.56 3.22 11.78
N ALA A 44 -3.57 4.11 11.92
CA ALA A 44 -2.60 4.41 10.86
C ALA A 44 -1.73 3.19 10.52
N ALA A 45 -1.27 2.44 11.53
CA ALA A 45 -0.50 1.21 11.32
C ALA A 45 -1.33 0.15 10.58
N ALA A 46 -2.58 -0.07 11.01
CA ALA A 46 -3.50 -0.98 10.32
C ALA A 46 -3.77 -0.54 8.88
N GLY A 47 -4.06 0.76 8.67
CA GLY A 47 -4.30 1.32 7.34
C GLY A 47 -3.09 1.22 6.41
N ALA A 48 -1.88 1.44 6.92
CA ALA A 48 -0.65 1.30 6.15
C ALA A 48 -0.37 -0.17 5.76
N LEU A 49 -0.61 -1.11 6.66
CA LEU A 49 -0.48 -2.55 6.37
C LEU A 49 -1.51 -3.03 5.34
N PHE A 50 -2.80 -2.70 5.53
CA PHE A 50 -3.86 -3.09 4.60
C PHE A 50 -3.71 -2.39 3.25
N GLY A 51 -3.46 -1.07 3.25
CA GLY A 51 -3.26 -0.29 2.02
C GLY A 51 -2.01 -0.72 1.26
N GLY A 52 -0.92 -1.01 1.97
CA GLY A 52 0.31 -1.52 1.37
C GLY A 52 0.13 -2.93 0.78
N ALA A 53 -0.53 -3.84 1.49
CA ALA A 53 -0.86 -5.17 0.99
C ALA A 53 -1.78 -5.11 -0.24
N PHE A 54 -2.77 -4.22 -0.24
CA PHE A 54 -3.64 -3.99 -1.38
C PHE A 54 -2.87 -3.47 -2.61
N ALA A 55 -1.96 -2.51 -2.44
CA ALA A 55 -1.11 -2.01 -3.51
C ALA A 55 -0.20 -3.11 -4.11
N VAL A 56 0.33 -4.00 -3.28
CA VAL A 56 1.09 -5.18 -3.73
C VAL A 56 0.20 -6.15 -4.50
N PHE A 57 -1.03 -6.40 -4.03
CA PHE A 57 -2.00 -7.27 -4.71
C PHE A 57 -2.37 -6.74 -6.10
N GLU A 58 -2.71 -5.45 -6.22
CA GLU A 58 -2.98 -4.81 -7.52
C GLU A 58 -1.78 -4.92 -8.47
N ALA A 59 -0.56 -4.71 -7.97
CA ALA A 59 0.66 -4.87 -8.74
C ALA A 59 0.90 -6.32 -9.19
N ARG A 60 0.54 -7.32 -8.38
CA ARG A 60 0.64 -8.75 -8.76
C ARG A 60 -0.41 -9.13 -9.81
N ALA A 61 -1.65 -8.72 -9.59
CA ALA A 61 -2.76 -8.97 -10.52
C ALA A 61 -2.57 -8.28 -11.87
N GLY A 62 -1.72 -7.26 -11.95
CA GLY A 62 -1.55 -6.46 -13.16
C GLY A 62 -2.76 -5.56 -13.45
N TRP A 63 -3.52 -5.27 -12.40
CA TRP A 63 -4.78 -4.57 -12.51
C TRP A 63 -4.88 -3.51 -11.43
N CYS A 64 -5.07 -2.27 -11.87
CA CYS A 64 -5.15 -1.09 -11.03
C CYS A 64 -6.61 -0.60 -11.01
N LEU A 65 -7.25 -0.66 -9.84
CA LEU A 65 -8.64 -0.22 -9.65
C LEU A 65 -8.79 1.26 -10.02
N VAL A 66 -7.82 2.09 -9.62
CA VAL A 66 -7.82 3.54 -9.87
C VAL A 66 -7.84 3.89 -11.36
N ARG A 67 -7.10 3.13 -12.19
CA ARG A 67 -7.16 3.30 -13.66
C ARG A 67 -8.46 2.71 -14.22
N ALA A 68 -9.00 1.65 -13.61
CA ALA A 68 -10.26 1.05 -14.05
C ALA A 68 -11.48 1.96 -13.82
N ILE A 69 -11.47 2.78 -12.76
CA ILE A 69 -12.52 3.80 -12.51
C ILE A 69 -12.32 5.09 -13.33
N GLY A 70 -11.36 5.13 -14.26
CA GLY A 70 -11.16 6.23 -15.20
C GLY A 70 -10.16 7.32 -14.75
N PHE A 71 -9.48 7.14 -13.62
CA PHE A 71 -8.46 8.08 -13.19
C PHE A 71 -7.16 7.90 -13.99
N ARG A 72 -6.82 8.89 -14.82
CA ARG A 72 -5.53 8.95 -15.53
C ARG A 72 -4.42 9.28 -14.53
N THR A 73 -3.75 8.23 -14.08
CA THR A 73 -2.50 8.36 -13.33
C THR A 73 -1.35 8.33 -14.33
N PRO A 74 -0.36 9.26 -14.26
CA PRO A 74 0.72 9.36 -15.23
C PRO A 74 1.79 8.25 -15.10
N LEU A 75 1.51 7.23 -14.28
CA LEU A 75 2.41 6.13 -13.90
C LEU A 75 2.06 4.84 -14.63
#